data_AF-A0A8C2FTA0-F1
#
_entry.id   AF-A0A8C2FTA0-F1
#
_cell.length_a   1.000
_cell.length_b   1.000
_cell.length_c   1.000
_cell.angle_alpha   90.00
_cell.angle_beta   90.00
_cell.angle_gamma   90.00
#
_symmetry.space_group_name_H-M   'P 1'
#
loop_
_entity.id
_entity.type
_entity.pdbx_description
1 polymer ?
#
loop_
_entity_poly.entity_id
_entity_poly.type
_entity_poly.pdbx_seq_one_letter_code
_entity_poly.pdbx_strand_id
1 'polypeptide(L)'
;MEISFLLTDPFKCKDFLLYLFFIIIYFICDKTELLGLLHCNEVDQHRHDWLLKTLESYVPPAQLHLLSVTHLDGRSIGSMRPGAYDKVLVDAPCSNDRSWLYTPDTNQGKMWLKERTQLPLSHTHTHTHTHNLIWTLRRSALEAVRPGGVVVYSTCTMSRAKNQSVVEAMLASYQGVELLEMEQHLIDSLSDHFCFAHFHPSVGQLVIPQKGKTWGPMYVSRLRRIYKQFKNMVEW
;
A
#
# COMPACT_ATOMS: atom_id res chain seq x y z
N MET A 1 -17.47 13.62 -13.38
CA MET A 1 -16.12 14.20 -13.24
C MET A 1 -15.44 13.38 -12.16
N GLU A 2 -14.66 12.39 -12.58
CA GLU A 2 -14.11 11.31 -11.74
C GLU A 2 -13.15 11.83 -10.66
N ILE A 3 -12.99 11.04 -9.59
CA ILE A 3 -11.89 11.17 -8.60
C ILE A 3 -10.50 11.14 -9.26
N SER A 4 -10.40 10.84 -10.56
CA SER A 4 -9.17 11.03 -11.35
C SER A 4 -8.58 12.43 -11.20
N PHE A 5 -9.35 13.47 -10.87
CA PHE A 5 -8.80 14.81 -10.60
C PHE A 5 -7.74 14.86 -9.48
N LEU A 6 -7.91 14.07 -8.41
CA LEU A 6 -6.91 13.95 -7.32
C LEU A 6 -5.62 13.25 -7.78
N LEU A 7 -5.68 12.51 -8.89
CA LEU A 7 -4.57 11.79 -9.50
C LEU A 7 -3.97 12.51 -10.73
N THR A 8 -4.68 13.48 -11.32
CA THR A 8 -4.26 14.17 -12.56
C THR A 8 -3.52 15.48 -12.33
N ASP A 9 -3.67 16.12 -11.17
CA ASP A 9 -2.81 17.26 -10.79
C ASP A 9 -1.54 16.70 -10.13
N PRO A 10 -0.39 16.68 -10.80
CA PRO A 10 0.81 16.04 -10.27
C PRO A 10 1.35 16.71 -9.02
N PHE A 11 1.02 17.99 -8.73
CA PHE A 11 1.49 18.66 -7.52
C PHE A 11 0.58 18.37 -6.32
N LYS A 12 -0.75 18.44 -6.50
CA LYS A 12 -1.70 18.03 -5.45
C LYS A 12 -1.66 16.53 -5.20
N CYS A 13 -1.49 15.71 -6.24
CA CYS A 13 -1.30 14.27 -6.15
C CYS A 13 0.00 13.91 -5.40
N LYS A 14 1.09 14.67 -5.61
CA LYS A 14 2.36 14.47 -4.88
C LYS A 14 2.18 14.66 -3.38
N ASP A 15 1.56 15.76 -2.94
CA ASP A 15 1.37 16.06 -1.52
C ASP A 15 0.26 15.19 -0.90
N PHE A 16 -0.84 14.95 -1.62
CA PHE A 16 -1.92 14.06 -1.20
C PHE A 16 -1.41 12.64 -1.00
N LEU A 17 -0.73 12.04 -2.00
CA LEU A 17 -0.17 10.70 -1.86
C LEU A 17 0.91 10.64 -0.78
N LEU A 18 1.73 11.69 -0.58
CA LEU A 18 2.71 11.79 0.51
C LEU A 18 2.08 11.63 1.91
N TYR A 19 0.94 12.28 2.13
CA TYR A 19 0.18 12.20 3.38
C TYR A 19 -0.59 10.88 3.51
N LEU A 20 -0.96 10.27 2.38
CA LEU A 20 -1.63 8.99 2.29
C LEU A 20 -0.68 7.77 2.37
N PHE A 21 0.65 7.94 2.34
CA PHE A 21 1.67 6.86 2.49
C PHE A 21 2.03 6.50 3.94
N PHE A 22 1.25 6.97 4.92
CA PHE A 22 1.42 6.58 6.32
C PHE A 22 0.18 5.90 6.90
N ILE A 23 -0.92 5.88 6.15
CA ILE A 23 -2.26 5.68 6.69
C ILE A 23 -3.15 5.16 5.54
N ILE A 24 -3.97 4.14 5.81
CA ILE A 24 -5.11 3.65 5.02
C ILE A 24 -4.90 2.59 3.93
N ILE A 25 -5.83 1.62 3.97
CA ILE A 25 -6.21 0.76 2.85
C ILE A 25 -7.27 1.51 2.04
N TYR A 26 -6.94 1.90 0.81
CA TYR A 26 -7.93 2.52 -0.07
C TYR A 26 -8.67 1.43 -0.80
N PHE A 27 -9.97 1.51 -0.79
CA PHE A 27 -10.81 0.69 -1.63
C PHE A 27 -11.52 1.61 -2.63
N ILE A 28 -11.24 1.44 -3.90
CA ILE A 28 -11.90 2.19 -4.98
C ILE A 28 -13.03 1.30 -5.50
N CYS A 29 -14.26 1.78 -5.37
CA CYS A 29 -15.48 1.09 -5.79
C CYS A 29 -16.09 1.81 -6.99
N ASP A 30 -16.45 1.08 -8.04
CA ASP A 30 -17.19 1.57 -9.21
C ASP A 30 -18.56 0.88 -9.35
N LYS A 31 -18.98 0.07 -8.35
CA LYS A 31 -20.20 -0.76 -8.44
C LYS A 31 -21.50 -0.08 -8.03
N THR A 32 -21.45 1.11 -7.45
CA THR A 32 -22.64 1.95 -7.27
C THR A 32 -22.84 2.74 -8.55
N GLU A 33 -24.07 3.06 -8.95
CA GLU A 33 -24.39 3.94 -10.11
C GLU A 33 -23.73 5.35 -10.05
N LEU A 34 -22.90 5.59 -9.03
CA LEU A 34 -21.96 6.68 -8.86
C LEU A 34 -20.56 6.23 -9.32
N LEU A 35 -20.18 6.61 -10.54
CA LEU A 35 -18.80 6.52 -11.03
C LEU A 35 -17.84 7.20 -10.04
N GLY A 36 -16.86 6.45 -9.52
CA GLY A 36 -15.74 7.00 -8.75
C GLY A 36 -15.96 7.20 -7.25
N LEU A 37 -16.40 6.17 -6.50
CA LEU A 37 -16.41 6.19 -5.03
C LEU A 37 -15.01 5.85 -4.47
N LEU A 38 -14.50 6.67 -3.54
CA LEU A 38 -13.29 6.43 -2.77
C LEU A 38 -13.65 6.04 -1.33
N HIS A 39 -13.38 4.79 -0.96
CA HIS A 39 -13.56 4.29 0.39
C HIS A 39 -12.21 4.22 1.12
N CYS A 40 -12.04 5.07 2.13
CA CYS A 40 -10.84 5.15 2.96
C CYS A 40 -11.10 4.47 4.31
N ASN A 41 -10.23 3.55 4.71
CA ASN A 41 -10.30 2.90 6.02
C ASN A 41 -9.05 3.13 6.85
N GLU A 42 -9.21 3.57 8.09
CA GLU A 42 -8.13 3.64 9.08
C GLU A 42 -8.59 2.93 10.36
N VAL A 43 -7.73 2.16 11.02
CA VAL A 43 -8.06 1.39 12.24
C VAL A 43 -7.64 2.11 13.53
N ASP A 44 -6.71 3.07 13.44
CA ASP A 44 -6.27 3.89 14.55
C ASP A 44 -7.09 5.18 14.64
N GLN A 45 -7.66 5.48 15.81
CA GLN A 45 -8.57 6.61 15.98
C GLN A 45 -7.90 7.96 15.70
N HIS A 46 -6.67 8.17 16.17
CA HIS A 46 -5.97 9.44 15.96
C HIS A 46 -5.65 9.67 14.48
N ARG A 47 -5.22 8.61 13.80
CA ARG A 47 -4.95 8.63 12.36
C ARG A 47 -6.23 8.78 11.54
N HIS A 48 -7.34 8.20 11.98
CA HIS A 48 -8.65 8.38 11.37
C HIS A 48 -9.12 9.84 11.45
N ASP A 49 -8.99 10.48 12.60
CA ASP A 49 -9.37 11.90 12.76
C ASP A 49 -8.51 12.81 11.88
N TRP A 50 -7.23 12.48 11.72
CA TRP A 50 -6.33 13.21 10.84
C TRP A 50 -6.61 12.95 9.35
N LEU A 51 -7.02 11.73 8.99
CA LEU A 51 -7.51 11.40 7.66
C LEU A 51 -8.71 12.26 7.28
N LEU A 52 -9.70 12.39 8.17
CA LEU A 52 -10.88 13.22 7.89
C LEU A 52 -10.49 14.66 7.56
N LYS A 53 -9.64 15.27 8.39
CA LYS A 53 -9.12 16.63 8.16
C LYS A 53 -8.35 16.74 6.84
N THR A 54 -7.58 15.71 6.51
CA THR A 54 -6.83 15.65 5.25
C THR A 54 -7.79 15.59 4.06
N LEU A 55 -8.80 14.71 4.10
CA LEU A 55 -9.79 14.60 3.03
C LEU A 55 -10.58 15.91 2.86
N GLU A 56 -11.00 16.54 3.94
CA GLU A 56 -11.68 17.85 3.91
C GLU A 56 -10.82 18.95 3.28
N SER A 57 -9.49 18.89 3.45
CA SER A 57 -8.57 19.90 2.92
C SER A 57 -8.27 19.71 1.43
N TYR A 58 -8.28 18.47 0.94
CA TYR A 58 -7.87 18.14 -0.43
C TYR A 58 -9.05 17.83 -1.37
N VAL A 59 -10.20 17.38 -0.84
CA VAL A 59 -11.36 17.00 -1.64
C VAL A 59 -12.36 18.17 -1.69
N PRO A 60 -12.68 18.70 -2.89
CA PRO A 60 -13.66 19.77 -3.03
C PRO A 60 -15.02 19.41 -2.41
N PRO A 61 -15.74 20.36 -1.78
CA PRO A 61 -17.04 20.11 -1.15
C PRO A 61 -18.06 19.42 -2.07
N ALA A 62 -18.06 19.78 -3.35
CA ALA A 62 -18.94 19.19 -4.36
C ALA A 62 -18.71 17.68 -4.57
N GLN A 63 -17.55 17.14 -4.19
CA GLN A 63 -17.15 15.75 -4.40
C GLN A 63 -17.16 14.92 -3.11
N LEU A 64 -17.50 15.50 -1.95
CA LEU A 64 -17.51 14.78 -0.67
C LEU A 64 -18.50 13.60 -0.66
N HIS A 65 -19.56 13.66 -1.46
CA HIS A 65 -20.53 12.56 -1.62
C HIS A 65 -19.93 11.29 -2.26
N LEU A 66 -18.74 11.40 -2.89
CA LEU A 66 -17.98 10.29 -3.44
C LEU A 66 -16.98 9.70 -2.44
N LEU A 67 -16.93 10.21 -1.21
CA LEU A 67 -16.07 9.69 -0.15
C LEU A 67 -16.87 8.84 0.81
N SER A 68 -16.28 7.72 1.23
CA SER A 68 -16.74 6.94 2.36
C SER A 68 -15.55 6.68 3.28
N VAL A 69 -15.66 7.03 4.56
CA VAL A 69 -14.59 6.83 5.53
C VAL A 69 -15.07 5.87 6.61
N THR A 70 -14.27 4.85 6.92
CA THR A 70 -14.58 3.89 7.97
C THR A 70 -13.44 3.75 8.98
N HIS A 71 -13.82 3.44 10.22
CA HIS A 71 -12.91 3.11 11.31
C HIS A 71 -13.01 1.62 11.65
N LEU A 72 -12.51 0.75 10.74
CA LEU A 72 -12.62 -0.70 10.86
C LEU A 72 -11.24 -1.37 10.82
N ASP A 73 -11.17 -2.59 11.34
CA ASP A 73 -10.03 -3.45 11.12
C ASP A 73 -9.97 -3.89 9.65
N GLY A 74 -8.94 -3.45 8.93
CA GLY A 74 -8.75 -3.77 7.52
C GLY A 74 -8.74 -5.28 7.22
N ARG A 75 -8.43 -6.12 8.21
CA ARG A 75 -8.42 -7.59 8.08
C ARG A 75 -9.80 -8.19 7.86
N SER A 76 -10.88 -7.52 8.28
CA SER A 76 -12.25 -8.03 8.15
C SER A 76 -12.99 -7.50 6.91
N ILE A 77 -12.46 -6.47 6.23
CA ILE A 77 -13.17 -5.83 5.11
C ILE A 77 -13.40 -6.81 3.95
N GLY A 78 -12.45 -7.68 3.65
CA GLY A 78 -12.56 -8.69 2.61
C GLY A 78 -13.74 -9.63 2.79
N SER A 79 -13.96 -10.09 4.03
CA SER A 79 -15.08 -10.98 4.34
C SER A 79 -16.42 -10.23 4.47
N MET A 80 -16.40 -8.97 4.95
CA MET A 80 -17.61 -8.13 5.02
C MET A 80 -18.09 -7.65 3.65
N ARG A 81 -17.17 -7.38 2.72
CA ARG A 81 -17.46 -6.78 1.41
C ARG A 81 -16.75 -7.54 0.27
N PRO A 82 -17.04 -8.83 0.08
CA PRO A 82 -16.35 -9.66 -0.89
C PRO A 82 -16.64 -9.21 -2.33
N GLY A 83 -15.58 -8.95 -3.09
CA GLY A 83 -15.69 -8.52 -4.49
C GLY A 83 -16.45 -7.21 -4.70
N ALA A 84 -16.50 -6.35 -3.68
CA ALA A 84 -17.17 -5.05 -3.73
C ALA A 84 -16.36 -3.99 -4.49
N TYR A 85 -15.04 -4.17 -4.62
CA TYR A 85 -14.15 -3.12 -5.11
C TYR A 85 -13.49 -3.45 -6.44
N ASP A 86 -13.28 -2.44 -7.27
CA ASP A 86 -12.60 -2.55 -8.56
C ASP A 86 -11.08 -2.48 -8.40
N LYS A 87 -10.63 -1.63 -7.49
CA LYS A 87 -9.22 -1.47 -7.15
C LYS A 87 -9.07 -1.37 -5.63
N VAL A 88 -8.01 -1.94 -5.08
CA VAL A 88 -7.67 -1.85 -3.66
C VAL A 88 -6.21 -1.47 -3.54
N LEU A 89 -5.87 -0.44 -2.77
CA LEU A 89 -4.51 -0.12 -2.37
C LEU A 89 -4.33 -0.53 -0.91
N VAL A 90 -3.39 -1.43 -0.66
CA VAL A 90 -2.96 -1.85 0.68
C VAL A 90 -1.64 -1.15 0.96
N ASP A 91 -1.69 -0.07 1.73
CA ASP A 91 -0.49 0.49 2.33
C ASP A 91 -0.22 -0.23 3.65
N ALA A 92 0.77 -1.14 3.62
CA ALA A 92 0.94 -2.11 4.68
C ALA A 92 1.85 -1.57 5.81
N PRO A 93 1.51 -1.82 7.08
CA PRO A 93 2.33 -1.37 8.20
C PRO A 93 3.76 -1.96 8.11
N CYS A 94 4.74 -1.07 8.08
CA CYS A 94 6.16 -1.36 7.85
C CYS A 94 7.03 -0.95 9.05
N SER A 95 8.33 -1.26 9.02
CA SER A 95 9.31 -0.77 10.02
C SER A 95 9.57 0.75 9.96
N ASN A 96 8.78 1.47 9.15
CA ASN A 96 8.86 2.91 8.92
C ASN A 96 10.27 3.43 8.64
N ASP A 97 11.04 2.70 7.83
CA ASP A 97 12.42 3.06 7.48
C ASP A 97 12.53 4.51 6.95
N ARG A 98 11.47 4.97 6.28
CA ARG A 98 11.32 6.35 5.84
C ARG A 98 11.41 7.36 6.98
N SER A 99 10.67 7.18 8.08
CA SER A 99 10.70 8.15 9.19
C SER A 99 12.09 8.27 9.82
N TRP A 100 12.86 7.19 9.86
CA TRP A 100 14.21 7.17 10.39
C TRP A 100 15.21 7.96 9.53
N LEU A 101 15.09 7.89 8.20
CA LEU A 101 15.98 8.61 7.28
C LEU A 101 15.81 10.14 7.35
N TYR A 102 14.64 10.62 7.77
CA TYR A 102 14.36 12.05 7.91
C TYR A 102 14.38 12.53 9.36
N THR A 103 14.85 11.70 10.29
CA THR A 103 15.10 12.12 11.66
C THR A 103 16.35 13.02 11.70
N PRO A 104 16.32 14.22 12.30
CA PRO A 104 17.45 15.15 12.32
C PRO A 104 18.69 14.60 13.05
N ASP A 105 18.48 13.63 13.93
CA ASP A 105 19.53 13.07 14.77
C ASP A 105 20.31 11.94 14.07
N THR A 106 21.51 12.30 13.62
CA THR A 106 22.45 11.36 12.97
C THR A 106 22.88 10.19 13.86
N ASN A 107 22.80 10.32 15.19
CA ASN A 107 23.12 9.23 16.11
C ASN A 107 22.01 8.18 16.14
N GLN A 108 20.75 8.61 16.08
CA GLN A 108 19.60 7.70 16.00
C GLN A 108 19.57 6.92 14.68
N GLY A 109 19.90 7.58 13.55
CA GLY A 109 20.03 6.89 12.26
C GLY A 109 21.15 5.82 12.26
N LYS A 110 22.28 6.09 12.92
CA LYS A 110 23.37 5.11 13.11
C LYS A 110 22.99 3.97 14.05
N MET A 111 22.25 4.26 15.13
CA MET A 111 21.72 3.24 16.03
C MET A 111 20.73 2.32 15.31
N TRP A 112 19.82 2.87 14.52
CA TRP A 112 18.88 2.09 13.72
C TRP A 112 19.55 1.22 12.66
N LEU A 113 20.59 1.73 11.98
CA LEU A 113 21.42 0.93 11.07
C LEU A 113 22.17 -0.21 11.80
N LYS A 114 22.67 0.05 13.01
CA LYS A 114 23.30 -0.96 13.88
C LYS A 114 22.29 -2.01 14.34
N GLU A 115 21.12 -1.60 14.80
CA GLU A 115 20.04 -2.53 15.16
C GLU A 115 19.62 -3.37 13.97
N ARG A 116 19.41 -2.79 12.79
CA ARG A 116 19.12 -3.51 11.53
C ARG A 116 20.18 -4.55 11.16
N THR A 117 21.47 -4.24 11.37
CA THR A 117 22.58 -5.15 11.03
C THR A 117 22.86 -6.18 12.12
N GLN A 118 22.45 -5.91 13.36
CA GLN A 118 22.62 -6.81 14.51
C GLN A 118 21.38 -7.66 14.80
N LEU A 119 20.21 -7.30 14.25
CA LEU A 119 19.01 -8.12 14.32
C LEU A 119 19.28 -9.43 13.59
N PRO A 120 19.21 -10.59 14.29
CA PRO A 120 19.24 -11.87 13.62
C PRO A 120 18.11 -11.88 12.58
N LEU A 121 18.38 -12.43 11.39
CA LEU A 121 17.36 -12.67 10.35
C LEU A 121 16.16 -13.50 10.86
N SER A 122 16.28 -14.06 12.06
CA SER A 122 15.31 -14.88 12.76
C SER A 122 14.80 -14.19 14.04
N HIS A 123 13.54 -13.74 14.02
CA HIS A 123 12.67 -13.60 15.20
C HIS A 123 12.96 -12.47 16.21
N THR A 124 12.35 -11.32 15.99
CA THR A 124 11.79 -10.51 17.09
C THR A 124 10.26 -10.60 17.03
N HIS A 125 9.61 -10.72 18.19
CA HIS A 125 8.16 -10.93 18.34
C HIS A 125 7.31 -9.87 17.58
N THR A 126 7.85 -8.66 17.47
CA THR A 126 7.32 -7.54 16.67
C THR A 126 7.40 -7.81 15.16
N HIS A 127 8.48 -8.42 14.67
CA HIS A 127 8.61 -8.83 13.26
C HIS A 127 7.58 -9.90 12.89
N THR A 128 7.34 -10.90 13.75
CA THR A 128 6.34 -11.94 13.51
C THR A 128 4.92 -11.37 13.49
N HIS A 129 4.59 -10.47 14.41
CA HIS A 129 3.27 -9.84 14.46
C HIS A 129 2.99 -8.94 13.25
N THR A 130 3.95 -8.09 12.86
CA THR A 130 3.82 -7.26 11.65
C THR A 130 3.75 -8.12 10.39
N HIS A 131 4.52 -9.19 10.32
CA HIS A 131 4.45 -10.14 9.20
C HIS A 131 3.03 -10.73 9.10
N ASN A 132 2.50 -11.31 10.17
CA ASN A 132 1.15 -11.88 10.20
C ASN A 132 0.07 -10.86 9.83
N LEU A 133 0.19 -9.62 10.31
CA LEU A 133 -0.71 -8.53 9.95
C LEU A 133 -0.69 -8.24 8.44
N ILE A 134 0.49 -8.15 7.83
CA ILE A 134 0.63 -8.00 6.37
C ILE A 134 -0.04 -9.18 5.64
N TRP A 135 0.12 -10.42 6.13
CA TRP A 135 -0.51 -11.61 5.54
C TRP A 135 -2.04 -11.57 5.60
N THR A 136 -2.62 -11.11 6.70
CA THR A 136 -4.08 -11.03 6.82
C THR A 136 -4.65 -9.87 6.00
N LEU A 137 -3.98 -8.71 6.01
CA LEU A 137 -4.41 -7.53 5.25
C LEU A 137 -4.40 -7.77 3.74
N ARG A 138 -3.34 -8.39 3.21
CA ARG A 138 -3.26 -8.72 1.77
C ARG A 138 -4.36 -9.71 1.35
N ARG A 139 -4.69 -10.68 2.21
CA ARG A 139 -5.78 -11.65 1.96
C ARG A 139 -7.12 -10.94 1.93
N SER A 140 -7.40 -10.12 2.94
CA SER A 140 -8.61 -9.29 2.99
C SER A 140 -8.76 -8.44 1.74
N ALA A 141 -7.69 -7.80 1.26
CA ALA A 141 -7.72 -7.01 0.03
C ALA A 141 -8.04 -7.84 -1.23
N LEU A 142 -7.45 -9.03 -1.36
CA LEU A 142 -7.77 -9.94 -2.46
C LEU A 142 -9.22 -10.45 -2.38
N GLU A 143 -9.78 -10.64 -1.19
CA GLU A 143 -11.19 -11.03 -1.01
C GLU A 143 -12.14 -9.87 -1.36
N ALA A 144 -11.78 -8.64 -0.97
CA ALA A 144 -12.53 -7.42 -1.18
C ALA A 144 -12.58 -7.00 -2.66
N VAL A 145 -11.49 -7.19 -3.41
CA VAL A 145 -11.43 -6.84 -4.83
C VAL A 145 -12.22 -7.84 -5.68
N ARG A 146 -12.96 -7.37 -6.68
CA ARG A 146 -13.69 -8.26 -7.60
C ARG A 146 -12.73 -9.04 -8.49
N PRO A 147 -13.17 -10.18 -9.07
CA PRO A 147 -12.48 -10.79 -10.20
C PRO A 147 -12.28 -9.78 -11.34
N GLY A 148 -11.10 -9.79 -11.93
CA GLY A 148 -10.60 -8.81 -12.89
C GLY A 148 -10.09 -7.50 -12.27
N GLY A 149 -10.37 -7.25 -10.98
CA GLY A 149 -9.93 -6.05 -10.29
C GLY A 149 -8.47 -6.14 -9.82
N VAL A 150 -7.94 -4.99 -9.39
CA VAL A 150 -6.51 -4.81 -9.11
C VAL A 150 -6.25 -4.51 -7.64
N VAL A 151 -5.27 -5.18 -7.04
CA VAL A 151 -4.70 -4.82 -5.75
C VAL A 151 -3.33 -4.19 -5.97
N VAL A 152 -3.12 -3.00 -5.43
CA VAL A 152 -1.81 -2.37 -5.30
C VAL A 152 -1.34 -2.62 -3.88
N TYR A 153 -0.18 -3.25 -3.73
CA TYR A 153 0.49 -3.44 -2.44
C TYR A 153 1.62 -2.42 -2.33
N SER A 154 1.66 -1.65 -1.24
CA SER A 154 2.74 -0.71 -0.99
C SER A 154 3.31 -0.82 0.43
N THR A 155 4.58 -0.42 0.56
CA THR A 155 5.21 -0.23 1.85
C THR A 155 6.20 0.94 1.82
N CYS A 156 6.57 1.40 3.00
CA CYS A 156 7.54 2.44 3.29
C CYS A 156 8.92 1.91 3.73
N THR A 157 9.30 0.68 3.35
CA THR A 157 10.50 -0.01 3.83
C THR A 157 11.38 -0.54 2.70
N MET A 158 12.69 -0.66 2.96
CA MET A 158 13.64 -1.35 2.07
C MET A 158 13.71 -2.86 2.33
N SER A 159 12.96 -3.38 3.29
CA SER A 159 13.05 -4.78 3.70
C SER A 159 12.49 -5.72 2.63
N ARG A 160 13.34 -6.56 2.03
CA ARG A 160 12.90 -7.60 1.08
C ARG A 160 11.83 -8.52 1.66
N ALA A 161 11.98 -8.88 2.94
CA ALA A 161 11.04 -9.75 3.65
C ALA A 161 9.63 -9.16 3.76
N LYS A 162 9.50 -7.82 3.79
CA LYS A 162 8.21 -7.11 3.80
C LYS A 162 7.75 -6.69 2.40
N ASN A 163 8.57 -6.86 1.37
CA ASN A 163 8.31 -6.40 0.02
C ASN A 163 8.20 -7.60 -0.93
N GLN A 164 9.28 -7.95 -1.62
CA GLN A 164 9.31 -8.99 -2.64
C GLN A 164 8.85 -10.34 -2.07
N SER A 165 9.35 -10.73 -0.88
CA SER A 165 8.99 -12.02 -0.29
C SER A 165 7.49 -12.15 0.03
N VAL A 166 6.83 -11.04 0.37
CA VAL A 166 5.38 -11.02 0.57
C VAL A 166 4.69 -11.30 -0.76
N VAL A 167 5.06 -10.57 -1.82
CA VAL A 167 4.45 -10.69 -3.16
C VAL A 167 4.71 -12.05 -3.79
N GLU A 168 5.95 -12.53 -3.77
CA GLU A 168 6.37 -13.86 -4.27
C GLU A 168 5.49 -14.96 -3.69
N ALA A 169 5.27 -14.93 -2.38
CA ALA A 169 4.43 -15.88 -1.69
C ALA A 169 2.93 -15.66 -1.93
N MET A 170 2.45 -14.43 -2.18
CA MET A 170 1.07 -14.25 -2.67
C MET A 170 0.86 -14.99 -3.99
N LEU A 171 1.79 -14.83 -4.93
CA LEU A 171 1.72 -15.48 -6.23
C LEU A 171 1.82 -17.01 -6.10
N ALA A 172 2.66 -17.51 -5.19
CA ALA A 172 2.80 -18.94 -4.93
C ALA A 172 1.58 -19.57 -4.24
N SER A 173 0.97 -18.87 -3.27
CA SER A 173 -0.14 -19.43 -2.48
C SER A 173 -1.52 -19.28 -3.12
N TYR A 174 -1.69 -18.37 -4.09
CA TYR A 174 -3.00 -18.04 -4.65
C TYR A 174 -3.05 -18.29 -6.16
N GLN A 175 -3.62 -19.43 -6.57
CA GLN A 175 -3.77 -19.81 -7.99
C GLN A 175 -4.68 -18.88 -8.82
N GLY A 176 -5.31 -17.88 -8.21
CA GLY A 176 -6.16 -16.89 -8.87
C GLY A 176 -5.63 -15.47 -8.79
N VAL A 177 -4.33 -15.29 -8.59
CA VAL A 177 -3.67 -13.98 -8.53
C VAL A 177 -2.51 -13.97 -9.52
N GLU A 178 -2.43 -12.94 -10.35
CA GLU A 178 -1.29 -12.69 -11.24
C GLU A 178 -0.62 -11.36 -10.91
N LEU A 179 0.66 -11.29 -11.23
CA LEU A 179 1.41 -10.04 -11.22
C LEU A 179 1.02 -9.21 -12.43
N LEU A 180 0.73 -7.93 -12.23
CA LEU A 180 0.65 -6.97 -13.31
C LEU A 180 1.94 -6.18 -13.38
N GLU A 181 2.66 -6.35 -14.49
CA GLU A 181 3.82 -5.53 -14.76
C GLU A 181 3.43 -4.05 -14.83
N MET A 182 4.31 -3.21 -14.27
CA MET A 182 4.16 -1.77 -14.44
C MET A 182 4.71 -1.40 -15.81
N GLU A 183 3.95 -0.57 -16.52
CA GLU A 183 4.31 -0.19 -17.88
C GLU A 183 5.65 0.54 -17.88
N GLN A 184 6.61 0.07 -18.68
CA GLN A 184 7.98 0.58 -18.66
C GLN A 184 8.04 2.09 -18.90
N HIS A 185 7.20 2.60 -19.80
CA HIS A 185 7.10 4.04 -20.10
C HIS A 185 6.75 4.89 -18.86
N LEU A 186 5.94 4.35 -17.94
CA LEU A 186 5.57 5.01 -16.69
C LEU A 186 6.78 5.05 -15.76
N ILE A 187 7.52 3.95 -15.65
CA ILE A 187 8.74 3.88 -14.84
C ILE A 187 9.79 4.86 -15.38
N ASP A 188 9.97 4.90 -16.71
CA ASP A 188 10.91 5.80 -17.37
C ASP A 188 10.54 7.27 -17.10
N SER A 189 9.25 7.62 -17.23
CA SER A 189 8.74 8.96 -16.93
C SER A 189 8.93 9.36 -15.46
N LEU A 190 8.91 8.39 -14.55
CA LEU A 190 9.12 8.61 -13.12
C LEU A 190 10.61 8.62 -12.73
N SER A 191 11.50 8.15 -13.60
CA SER A 191 12.93 8.03 -13.32
C SER A 191 13.65 9.38 -13.21
N ASP A 192 13.06 10.45 -13.77
CA ASP A 192 13.53 11.83 -13.57
C ASP A 192 13.35 12.32 -12.12
N HIS A 193 12.49 11.65 -11.35
CA HIS A 193 12.12 12.04 -10.00
C HIS A 193 12.50 11.02 -8.95
N PHE A 194 12.51 9.73 -9.32
CA PHE A 194 12.72 8.61 -8.43
C PHE A 194 13.86 7.72 -8.90
N CYS A 195 14.70 7.30 -7.98
CA CYS A 195 15.69 6.26 -8.23
C CYS A 195 15.09 4.90 -7.90
N PHE A 196 14.98 4.02 -8.88
CA PHE A 196 14.43 2.68 -8.69
C PHE A 196 15.54 1.65 -8.46
N ALA A 197 15.31 0.71 -7.55
CA ALA A 197 16.14 -0.47 -7.43
C ALA A 197 15.80 -1.46 -8.55
N HIS A 198 16.81 -1.98 -9.23
CA HIS A 198 16.64 -3.01 -10.24
C HIS A 198 16.74 -4.40 -9.58
N PHE A 199 15.65 -5.16 -9.62
CA PHE A 199 15.59 -6.55 -9.15
C PHE A 199 15.22 -7.48 -10.29
N HIS A 200 15.72 -8.72 -10.25
CA HIS A 200 15.35 -9.76 -11.22
C HIS A 200 15.11 -11.11 -10.51
N PRO A 201 13.94 -11.76 -10.67
CA PRO A 201 12.73 -11.23 -11.32
C PRO A 201 12.10 -10.08 -10.52
N SER A 202 11.55 -9.08 -11.21
CA SER A 202 10.89 -7.96 -10.56
C SER A 202 9.43 -8.31 -10.25
N VAL A 203 9.11 -8.41 -8.96
CA VAL A 203 7.73 -8.56 -8.48
C VAL A 203 7.13 -7.23 -7.99
N GLY A 204 7.81 -6.12 -8.27
CA GLY A 204 7.44 -4.76 -7.85
C GLY A 204 8.59 -3.77 -7.98
N GLN A 205 8.32 -2.49 -7.82
CA GLN A 205 9.30 -1.42 -7.91
C GLN A 205 9.61 -0.86 -6.52
N LEU A 206 10.90 -0.68 -6.20
CA LEU A 206 11.36 -0.02 -4.98
C LEU A 206 12.01 1.31 -5.35
N VAL A 207 11.46 2.41 -4.87
CA VAL A 207 12.14 3.70 -4.86
C VAL A 207 13.17 3.70 -3.74
N ILE A 208 14.43 3.93 -4.10
CA ILE A 208 15.55 4.06 -3.17
C ILE A 208 15.64 5.51 -2.71
N PRO A 209 15.79 5.77 -1.40
CA PRO A 209 16.01 7.11 -0.87
C PRO A 209 17.34 7.69 -1.38
N GLN A 210 17.31 8.96 -1.77
CA GLN A 210 18.48 9.70 -2.25
C GLN A 210 18.75 10.92 -1.37
N LYS A 211 20.03 11.24 -1.17
CA LYS A 211 20.43 12.42 -0.40
C LYS A 211 19.86 13.69 -1.05
N GLY A 212 19.23 14.54 -0.24
CA GLY A 212 18.61 15.79 -0.72
C GLY A 212 17.26 15.62 -1.41
N LYS A 213 16.72 14.39 -1.48
CA LYS A 213 15.34 14.10 -1.89
C LYS A 213 14.55 13.67 -0.66
N THR A 214 13.25 13.93 -0.66
CA THR A 214 12.31 13.58 0.44
C THR A 214 11.54 12.27 0.17
N TRP A 215 11.96 11.54 -0.86
CA TRP A 215 11.27 10.37 -1.38
C TRP A 215 11.98 9.07 -0.99
N GLY A 216 11.19 8.02 -0.83
CA GLY A 216 11.69 6.69 -0.50
C GLY A 216 12.12 6.51 0.96
N PRO A 217 12.29 5.26 1.39
CA PRO A 217 12.04 4.05 0.62
C PRO A 217 10.54 3.83 0.42
N MET A 218 10.18 3.36 -0.77
CA MET A 218 8.80 3.12 -1.15
C MET A 218 8.74 1.94 -2.10
N TYR A 219 8.04 0.89 -1.70
CA TYR A 219 7.82 -0.29 -2.54
C TYR A 219 6.39 -0.29 -3.07
N VAL A 220 6.20 -0.68 -4.33
CA VAL A 220 4.88 -0.84 -4.96
C VAL A 220 4.86 -2.10 -5.82
N SER A 221 3.81 -2.90 -5.69
CA SER A 221 3.51 -4.05 -6.55
C SER A 221 2.04 -4.04 -6.95
N ARG A 222 1.73 -4.51 -8.16
CA ARG A 222 0.36 -4.57 -8.69
C ARG A 222 -0.01 -6.02 -8.95
N LEU A 223 -1.16 -6.43 -8.45
CA LEU A 223 -1.69 -7.78 -8.55
C LEU A 223 -3.10 -7.73 -9.13
N ARG A 224 -3.45 -8.66 -10.02
CA ARG A 224 -4.82 -8.83 -10.51
C ARG A 224 -5.41 -10.11 -9.96
N ARG A 225 -6.67 -10.03 -9.50
CA ARG A 225 -7.46 -11.21 -9.13
C ARG A 225 -8.10 -11.79 -10.39
N ILE A 226 -7.85 -13.05 -10.71
CA ILE A 226 -8.38 -13.73 -11.91
C ILE A 226 -9.70 -14.45 -11.63
N TYR A 227 -9.82 -15.21 -10.53
CA TYR A 227 -11.00 -16.07 -10.27
C TYR A 227 -11.87 -15.63 -9.08
N LYS A 228 -13.15 -16.06 -9.09
CA LYS A 228 -14.13 -15.82 -8.01
C LYS A 228 -13.85 -16.61 -6.73
N GLN A 229 -13.31 -17.83 -6.80
CA GLN A 229 -13.20 -18.71 -5.63
C GLN A 229 -11.75 -18.88 -5.15
N PHE A 230 -11.49 -18.52 -3.90
CA PHE A 230 -10.41 -19.11 -3.12
C PHE A 230 -10.88 -20.51 -2.75
N LYS A 231 -10.54 -21.54 -3.55
CA LYS A 231 -10.77 -22.92 -3.12
C LYS A 231 -9.92 -23.16 -1.87
N ASN A 232 -10.59 -23.39 -0.73
CA ASN A 232 -10.11 -23.89 0.56
C ASN A 232 -8.57 -23.82 0.73
N MET A 233 -8.09 -22.66 1.18
CA MET A 233 -6.72 -22.56 1.69
C MET A 233 -6.69 -23.25 3.05
N VAL A 234 -5.91 -24.33 3.13
CA VAL A 234 -5.54 -25.00 4.37
C VAL A 234 -4.89 -23.96 5.28
N GLU A 235 -5.41 -23.84 6.50
CA GLU A 235 -4.81 -23.06 7.58
C GLU A 235 -3.41 -23.61 7.85
N TRP A 236 -2.39 -22.75 7.78
CA TRP A 236 -1.05 -23.01 8.32
C TRP A 236 -0.86 -22.15 9.56
#